data_AF-A0A850HQN9-F1
#
_entry.id   AF-A0A850HQN9-F1
#
_cell.length_a   1.000
_cell.length_b   1.000
_cell.length_c   1.000
_cell.angle_alpha   90.00
_cell.angle_beta   90.00
_cell.angle_gamma   90.00
#
_symmetry.space_group_name_H-M   'P 1'
#
loop_
_entity.id
_entity.type
_entity.pdbx_description
1 polymer ?
#
loop_
_entity_poly.entity_id
_entity_poly.type
_entity_poly.pdbx_seq_one_letter_code
_entity_poly.pdbx_strand_id
1 'polypeptide(L)' 'MLFIKKQLLDSDFKNYRLEGTQFFKCNLQKADFRDAKGYVIDIHNNQMKAARFSFPDVIRLLETLNIKIE' A
#
# COMPACT_ATOMS: atom_id res chain seq x y z
N MET A 1 12.06 3.66 2.85
CA MET A 1 11.58 3.88 4.24
C MET A 1 10.78 2.65 4.67
N LEU A 2 10.66 2.34 5.97
CA LEU A 2 9.93 1.15 6.43
C LEU A 2 9.01 1.49 7.61
N PHE A 3 7.73 1.17 7.46
CA PHE A 3 6.72 1.22 8.52
C PHE A 3 6.42 -0.19 9.01
N ILE A 4 6.69 -0.46 10.30
CA ILE A 4 6.42 -1.75 10.95
C ILE A 4 5.44 -1.56 12.09
N LYS A 5 4.37 -2.36 12.13
CA LYS A 5 3.41 -2.42 13.27
C LYS A 5 2.83 -1.03 13.63
N LYS A 6 2.57 -0.19 12.64
CA LYS A 6 2.00 1.15 12.84
C LYS A 6 0.48 1.15 12.67
N GLN A 7 -0.19 2.00 13.44
CA GLN A 7 -1.60 2.34 13.24
C GLN A 7 -1.65 3.53 12.28
N LEU A 8 -2.14 3.30 11.06
CA LEU A 8 -2.23 4.26 9.97
C LEU A 8 -3.66 4.27 9.38
N LEU A 9 -4.64 4.05 10.27
CA LEU A 9 -6.07 4.12 9.94
C LEU A 9 -6.38 5.51 9.38
N ASP A 10 -7.19 5.58 8.32
CA ASP A 10 -7.65 6.83 7.71
C ASP A 10 -6.50 7.78 7.28
N SER A 11 -5.27 7.28 7.17
CA SER A 11 -4.11 8.09 6.79
C SER A 11 -4.14 8.48 5.31
N ASP A 12 -3.75 9.72 5.02
CA ASP A 12 -3.70 10.26 3.66
C ASP A 12 -2.27 10.19 3.11
N PHE A 13 -2.08 9.31 2.12
CA PHE A 13 -0.85 9.16 1.34
C PHE A 13 -1.04 9.65 -0.11
N LYS A 14 -2.13 10.37 -0.40
CA LYS A 14 -2.48 10.76 -1.76
C LYS A 14 -1.39 11.63 -2.39
N ASN A 15 -1.02 11.34 -3.63
CA ASN A 15 0.03 12.03 -4.41
C ASN A 15 1.46 11.94 -3.83
N TYR A 16 1.71 11.11 -2.80
CA TYR A 16 3.06 10.96 -2.27
C TYR A 16 3.95 10.10 -3.18
N ARG A 17 5.22 10.49 -3.24
CA ARG A 17 6.32 9.68 -3.78
C ARG A 17 6.87 8.79 -2.66
N LEU A 18 6.53 7.51 -2.73
CA LEU A 18 6.80 6.49 -1.71
C LEU A 18 7.73 5.41 -2.24
N GLU A 19 8.62 5.72 -3.19
CA GLU A 19 9.53 4.77 -3.83
C GLU A 19 10.27 3.89 -2.81
N GLY A 20 10.00 2.59 -2.87
CA GLY A 20 10.60 1.60 -1.97
C GLY A 20 10.14 1.71 -0.52
N THR A 21 9.08 2.48 -0.24
CA THR A 21 8.52 2.59 1.11
C THR A 21 7.68 1.38 1.42
N GLN A 22 8.14 0.61 2.40
CA GLN A 22 7.53 -0.66 2.78
C GLN A 22 6.56 -0.47 3.95
N PHE A 23 5.39 -1.08 3.84
CA PHE A 23 4.42 -1.20 4.91
C PHE A 23 4.28 -2.67 5.31
N PHE A 24 4.54 -2.99 6.58
CA PHE A 24 4.52 -4.36 7.09
C PHE A 24 3.86 -4.43 8.47
N LYS A 25 2.88 -5.33 8.61
CA LYS A 25 2.09 -5.49 9.86
C LYS A 25 1.40 -4.20 10.32
N CYS A 26 1.09 -3.29 9.41
CA CYS A 26 0.38 -2.04 9.67
C CYS A 26 -1.14 -2.21 9.57
N ASN A 27 -1.86 -1.33 10.27
CA ASN A 27 -3.28 -1.11 10.04
C ASN A 27 -3.43 0.07 9.07
N LEU A 28 -3.73 -0.25 7.80
CA LEU A 28 -3.95 0.69 6.69
C LEU A 28 -5.43 0.79 6.32
N GLN A 29 -6.35 0.34 7.19
CA GLN A 29 -7.77 0.39 6.89
C GLN A 29 -8.19 1.84 6.56
N LYS A 30 -8.94 2.01 5.47
CA LYS A 30 -9.39 3.31 4.94
C LYS A 30 -8.30 4.29 4.52
N ALA A 31 -7.02 3.91 4.55
CA ALA A 31 -5.94 4.78 4.09
C ALA A 31 -6.10 5.10 2.59
N ASP A 32 -5.71 6.31 2.19
CA ASP A 32 -5.81 6.77 0.82
C ASP A 32 -4.44 6.80 0.14
N PHE A 33 -4.20 5.86 -0.77
CA PHE A 33 -3.00 5.77 -1.61
C PHE A 33 -3.29 6.18 -3.06
N ARG A 34 -4.41 6.83 -3.35
CA ARG A 34 -4.69 7.30 -4.72
C ARG A 34 -3.57 8.23 -5.19
N ASP A 35 -3.12 8.02 -6.40
CA ASP A 35 -2.07 8.81 -7.06
C ASP A 35 -0.69 8.74 -6.36
N ALA A 36 -0.56 7.93 -5.30
CA ALA A 36 0.71 7.64 -4.66
C ALA A 36 1.54 6.68 -5.53
N LYS A 37 2.86 6.85 -5.53
CA LYS A 37 3.77 6.05 -6.36
C LYS A 37 4.80 5.31 -5.53
N GLY A 38 5.17 4.11 -5.96
CA GLY A 38 6.35 3.41 -5.43
C GLY A 38 6.20 2.71 -4.07
N TYR A 39 5.02 2.72 -3.44
CA TYR A 39 4.76 2.00 -2.19
C TYR A 39 4.92 0.47 -2.35
N VAL A 40 5.37 -0.21 -1.32
CA VAL A 40 5.48 -1.67 -1.27
C VAL A 40 4.66 -2.14 -0.08
N ILE A 41 3.59 -2.88 -0.33
CA ILE A 41 2.64 -3.30 0.71
C ILE A 41 2.49 -4.81 0.65
N ASP A 42 2.86 -5.48 1.73
CA ASP A 42 2.59 -6.90 1.92
C ASP A 42 1.10 -7.10 2.20
N ILE A 43 0.38 -7.68 1.24
CA ILE A 43 -1.08 -7.83 1.33
C ILE A 43 -1.53 -8.86 2.38
N HIS A 44 -0.65 -9.78 2.80
CA HIS A 44 -0.96 -10.81 3.79
C HIS A 44 -0.80 -10.29 5.22
N ASN A 45 0.17 -9.41 5.43
CA ASN A 45 0.52 -8.94 6.76
C ASN A 45 -0.14 -7.61 7.15
N ASN A 46 -0.69 -6.84 6.21
CA ASN A 46 -1.36 -5.57 6.51
C ASN A 46 -2.89 -5.68 6.55
N GLN A 47 -3.54 -4.90 7.41
CA GLN A 47 -5.00 -4.74 7.39
C GLN A 47 -5.36 -3.58 6.45
N MET A 48 -6.06 -3.85 5.35
CA MET A 48 -6.29 -2.85 4.30
C MET A 48 -7.76 -2.70 3.91
N LYS A 49 -8.69 -3.15 4.76
CA LYS A 49 -10.12 -3.03 4.49
C LYS A 49 -10.48 -1.57 4.17
N ALA A 50 -11.18 -1.37 3.04
CA ALA A 50 -11.58 -0.08 2.52
C ALA A 50 -10.43 0.92 2.21
N ALA A 51 -9.17 0.48 2.17
CA ALA A 51 -8.08 1.29 1.65
C ALA A 51 -8.29 1.58 0.16
N ARG A 52 -7.85 2.75 -0.31
CA ARG A 52 -8.10 3.22 -1.69
C ARG A 52 -6.78 3.36 -2.44
N PHE A 53 -6.76 2.90 -3.68
CA PHE A 53 -5.59 2.94 -4.56
C PHE A 53 -6.02 3.40 -5.96
N SER A 54 -5.09 3.95 -6.74
CA SER A 54 -5.30 4.30 -8.15
C SER A 54 -4.85 3.16 -9.07
N PHE A 55 -5.54 2.98 -10.20
CA PHE A 55 -5.01 2.23 -11.33
C PHE A 55 -4.06 3.12 -12.14
N PRO A 56 -2.94 2.60 -12.70
CA PRO A 56 -2.50 1.21 -12.63
C PRO A 56 -1.71 0.88 -11.36
N ASP A 57 -1.34 1.83 -10.49
CA ASP A 57 -0.39 1.57 -9.39
C ASP A 57 -0.82 0.48 -8.40
N VAL A 58 -2.13 0.30 -8.20
CA VAL A 58 -2.70 -0.77 -7.37
C VAL A 58 -2.26 -2.17 -7.81
N ILE A 59 -1.93 -2.36 -9.09
CA ILE A 59 -1.40 -3.62 -9.63
C ILE A 59 -0.18 -4.09 -8.85
N ARG A 60 0.65 -3.16 -8.35
CA ARG A 60 1.88 -3.49 -7.64
C ARG A 60 1.66 -4.31 -6.36
N LEU A 61 0.44 -4.29 -5.80
CA LEU A 61 0.07 -5.17 -4.69
C LEU A 61 0.19 -6.65 -5.05
N LEU A 62 -0.04 -6.99 -6.32
CA LEU A 62 0.06 -8.35 -6.86
C LEU A 62 1.51 -8.82 -7.02
N GLU A 63 2.50 -7.91 -7.03
CA GLU A 63 3.93 -8.27 -7.09
C GLU A 63 4.30 -9.22 -5.94
N THR A 64 3.73 -8.99 -4.74
CA THR A 64 3.97 -9.82 -3.55
C THR A 64 3.39 -11.24 -3.66
N LEU A 65 2.47 -11.47 -4.60
CA LEU A 65 1.87 -12.78 -4.88
C LEU A 65 2.63 -13.54 -5.98
N ASN A 66 3.66 -12.95 -6.57
CA ASN A 66 4.40 -13.52 -7.70
C ASN A 66 3.49 -13.87 -8.91
N ILE A 67 2.43 -13.07 -9.11
CA ILE A 67 1.49 -13.19 -10.22
C ILE A 67 1.97 -12.31 -11.37
N LYS A 68 1.92 -12.85 -12.60
CA LYS A 68 2.18 -12.08 -13.83
C LYS A 68 0.88 -11.47 -14.35
N ILE A 69 1.01 -10.27 -14.91
CA ILE A 69 -0.09 -9.54 -15.54
C ILE A 69 0.32 -9.35 -17.00
N GLU A 70 -0.58 -9.72 -17.92
CA GLU A 70 -0.38 -9.68 -19.37
C GLU A 70 -1.19 -8.54 -20.01
#